data_AF-A0AAI8NIP3-F1
#
_entry.id   AF-A0AAI8NIP3-F1
#
_cell.length_a   1.000
_cell.length_b   1.000
_cell.length_c   1.000
_cell.angle_alpha   90.00
_cell.angle_beta   90.00
_cell.angle_gamma   90.00
#
_symmetry.space_group_name_H-M   'P 1'
#
loop_
_entity.id
_entity.type
_entity.pdbx_description
1 polymer ?
#
loop_
_entity_poly.entity_id
_entity_poly.type
_entity_poly.pdbx_seq_one_letter_code
_entity_poly.pdbx_strand_id
1 'polypeptide(L)'
;MKIVKFSVIAGAVLILSGCEDVKSADWWQDHHSEAEKKVAECKASGSDSDNCRNAKDGLFRYKQLHAVEPSFKDAFKDVLKDKK
;
A
#
# COMPACT_ATOMS: atom_id res chain seq x y z
N MET A 1 10.99 -24.38 -49.11
CA MET A 1 11.09 -24.72 -47.67
C MET A 1 11.95 -23.69 -46.96
N LYS A 2 11.35 -22.82 -46.14
CA LYS A 2 12.07 -22.07 -45.10
C LYS A 2 11.20 -22.08 -43.85
N ILE A 3 11.50 -23.02 -42.96
CA ILE A 3 10.81 -23.21 -41.68
C ILE A 3 11.40 -22.17 -40.73
N VAL A 4 10.70 -21.06 -40.52
CA VAL A 4 11.06 -20.09 -39.49
C VAL A 4 10.35 -20.52 -38.21
N LYS A 5 11.04 -21.28 -37.36
CA LYS A 5 10.56 -21.61 -36.01
C LYS A 5 10.76 -20.39 -35.12
N PHE A 6 9.79 -19.49 -35.08
CA PHE A 6 9.68 -18.54 -33.98
C PHE A 6 9.23 -19.30 -32.73
N SER A 7 10.21 -19.80 -31.99
CA SER A 7 10.02 -20.33 -30.64
C SER A 7 9.64 -19.15 -29.74
N VAL A 8 8.34 -18.90 -29.61
CA VAL A 8 7.80 -17.98 -28.61
C VAL A 8 7.89 -18.68 -27.26
N ILE A 9 9.05 -18.56 -26.61
CA ILE A 9 9.19 -18.86 -25.19
C ILE A 9 8.51 -17.70 -24.46
N ALA A 10 7.20 -17.80 -24.29
CA ALA A 10 6.44 -16.95 -23.39
C ALA A 10 6.89 -17.31 -21.96
N GLY A 11 7.95 -16.65 -21.51
CA GLY A 11 8.44 -16.75 -20.14
C GLY A 11 7.34 -16.28 -19.19
N ALA A 12 6.70 -17.22 -18.52
CA ALA A 12 5.92 -16.94 -17.33
C ALA A 12 6.90 -16.45 -16.26
N VAL A 13 7.14 -15.14 -16.21
CA VAL A 13 7.74 -14.50 -15.04
C VAL A 13 6.65 -14.51 -13.97
N LEU A 14 6.49 -15.67 -13.32
CA LEU A 14 5.82 -15.76 -12.05
C LEU A 14 6.70 -15.00 -11.07
N ILE A 15 6.39 -13.71 -10.90
CA ILE A 15 6.97 -12.91 -9.83
C ILE A 15 6.59 -13.65 -8.55
N LEU A 16 7.60 -14.26 -7.91
CA LEU A 16 7.53 -14.92 -6.61
C LEU A 16 7.23 -13.89 -5.52
N SER A 17 6.12 -13.16 -5.59
CA SER A 17 5.70 -12.18 -4.59
C SER A 17 5.20 -12.83 -3.28
N GLY A 18 5.66 -14.04 -2.99
CA GLY A 18 5.26 -14.85 -1.83
C GLY A 18 6.40 -15.58 -1.12
N CYS A 19 7.67 -15.31 -1.45
CA CYS A 19 8.83 -15.89 -0.76
C CYS A 19 9.56 -14.89 0.16
N GLU A 20 9.02 -13.69 0.33
CA GLU A 20 9.50 -12.76 1.36
C GLU A 20 8.95 -13.18 2.73
N ASP A 21 9.76 -13.06 3.77
CA ASP A 21 9.30 -13.30 5.14
C ASP A 21 8.09 -12.40 5.45
N VAL A 22 7.08 -12.98 6.09
CA VAL A 22 5.89 -12.24 6.51
C VAL A 22 6.27 -11.32 7.65
N LYS A 23 6.20 -10.01 7.40
CA LYS A 23 6.45 -8.96 8.38
C LYS A 23 5.14 -8.58 9.06
N SER A 24 5.17 -8.35 10.36
CA SER A 24 4.00 -7.94 11.14
C SER A 24 3.59 -6.51 10.80
N ALA A 25 2.33 -6.15 11.09
CA ALA A 25 1.84 -4.78 10.95
C ALA A 25 2.66 -3.77 11.77
N ASP A 26 3.11 -4.15 12.97
CA ASP A 26 3.94 -3.30 13.83
C ASP A 26 5.29 -2.98 13.17
N TRP A 27 5.93 -3.96 12.52
CA TRP A 27 7.15 -3.72 11.77
C TRP A 27 6.91 -2.71 10.64
N TRP A 28 5.81 -2.85 9.89
CA TRP A 28 5.46 -1.91 8.82
C TRP A 28 5.10 -0.52 9.31
N GLN A 29 4.54 -0.40 10.52
CA GLN A 29 4.26 0.87 11.15
C GLN A 29 5.56 1.62 11.48
N ASP A 30 6.56 0.93 12.03
CA ASP A 30 7.88 1.51 12.31
C ASP A 30 8.66 1.83 11.03
N HIS A 31 8.37 1.10 9.94
CA HIS A 31 8.99 1.23 8.62
C HIS A 31 7.99 1.80 7.60
N HIS A 32 7.36 2.92 7.94
CA HIS A 32 6.29 3.51 7.14
C HIS A 32 6.70 3.82 5.69
N SER A 33 7.96 4.19 5.44
CA SER A 33 8.46 4.48 4.08
C SER A 33 8.48 3.24 3.18
N GLU A 34 8.83 2.09 3.75
CA GLU A 34 8.78 0.78 3.12
C GLU A 34 7.32 0.33 2.95
N ALA A 35 6.47 0.60 3.95
CA ALA A 35 5.05 0.29 3.87
C ALA A 35 4.37 1.05 2.72
N GLU A 36 4.70 2.31 2.48
CA GLU A 36 4.18 3.08 1.34
C GLU A 36 4.52 2.44 -0.01
N LYS A 37 5.79 2.05 -0.19
CA LYS A 37 6.25 1.36 -1.40
C LYS A 37 5.53 0.03 -1.59
N LYS A 38 5.42 -0.76 -0.51
CA LYS A 38 4.76 -2.07 -0.57
C LYS A 38 3.27 -1.93 -0.85
N VAL A 39 2.58 -0.98 -0.22
CA VAL A 39 1.16 -0.72 -0.50
C VAL A 39 0.94 -0.29 -1.95
N ALA A 40 1.83 0.51 -2.54
CA ALA A 40 1.77 0.86 -3.96
C ALA A 40 1.96 -0.36 -4.87
N GLU A 41 2.93 -1.23 -4.57
CA GLU A 41 3.16 -2.50 -5.27
C GLU A 41 1.93 -3.42 -5.19
N CYS A 42 1.35 -3.57 -3.99
CA CYS A 42 0.15 -4.37 -3.75
C CYS A 42 -1.06 -3.83 -4.54
N LYS A 43 -1.20 -2.50 -4.64
CA LYS A 43 -2.26 -1.87 -5.44
C LYS A 43 -2.07 -2.10 -6.94
N ALA A 44 -0.84 -2.03 -7.43
CA ALA A 44 -0.53 -2.25 -8.85
C ALA A 44 -0.71 -3.70 -9.26
N SER A 45 -0.32 -4.65 -8.40
CA SER A 45 -0.45 -6.09 -8.66
C SER A 45 -1.85 -6.64 -8.37
N GLY A 46 -2.65 -5.95 -7.56
CA GLY A 46 -3.91 -6.50 -7.02
C GLY A 46 -3.67 -7.58 -5.96
N SER A 47 -2.46 -7.71 -5.42
CA SER A 47 -2.11 -8.71 -4.42
C SER A 47 -2.75 -8.40 -3.06
N ASP A 48 -3.27 -9.45 -2.42
CA ASP A 48 -3.75 -9.42 -1.04
C ASP A 48 -2.98 -10.41 -0.15
N SER A 49 -1.68 -10.58 -0.40
CA SER A 49 -0.79 -11.38 0.45
C SER A 49 -0.74 -10.86 1.90
N ASP A 50 -0.24 -11.68 2.83
CA ASP A 50 -0.11 -11.27 4.23
C ASP A 50 0.71 -10.00 4.40
N ASN A 51 1.81 -9.84 3.63
CA ASN A 51 2.57 -8.60 3.63
C ASN A 51 1.78 -7.42 3.04
N CYS A 52 0.91 -7.62 2.05
CA CYS A 52 0.05 -6.56 1.56
C CYS A 52 -1.00 -6.12 2.59
N ARG A 53 -1.55 -7.07 3.36
CA ARG A 53 -2.51 -6.79 4.43
C ARG A 53 -1.83 -6.09 5.60
N ASN A 54 -0.69 -6.60 6.03
CA ASN A 54 0.10 -6.06 7.14
C ASN A 54 0.71 -4.69 6.81
N ALA A 55 1.18 -4.47 5.58
CA ALA A 55 1.70 -3.17 5.15
C ALA A 55 0.60 -2.10 5.10
N LYS A 56 -0.60 -2.45 4.63
CA LYS A 56 -1.76 -1.54 4.67
C LYS A 56 -2.13 -1.17 6.11
N ASP A 57 -2.20 -2.15 7.01
CA ASP A 57 -2.53 -1.93 8.43
C ASP A 57 -1.44 -1.09 9.12
N GLY A 58 -0.17 -1.46 8.99
CA GLY A 58 0.95 -0.72 9.58
C GLY A 58 1.02 0.74 9.10
N LEU A 59 0.85 0.97 7.78
CA LEU A 59 0.81 2.32 7.23
C LEU A 59 -0.39 3.12 7.73
N PHE A 60 -1.57 2.48 7.86
CA PHE A 60 -2.75 3.12 8.40
C PHE A 60 -2.53 3.56 9.86
N ARG A 61 -2.00 2.67 10.72
CA ARG A 61 -1.68 2.98 12.11
C ARG A 61 -0.68 4.12 12.25
N TYR A 62 0.38 4.10 11.43
CA TYR A 62 1.35 5.20 11.38
C TYR A 62 0.65 6.54 11.08
N LYS A 63 -0.21 6.57 10.05
CA LYS A 63 -0.95 7.77 9.66
C LYS A 63 -1.92 8.26 10.74
N GLN A 64 -2.57 7.35 11.48
CA GLN A 64 -3.45 7.73 12.58
C GLN A 64 -2.67 8.33 13.75
N LEU A 65 -1.52 7.75 14.12
CA LEU A 65 -0.68 8.25 15.19
C LEU A 65 -0.07 9.64 14.89
N HIS A 66 0.17 9.93 13.62
CA HIS A 66 0.76 11.19 13.16
C HIS A 66 -0.28 12.14 12.54
N ALA A 67 -1.57 11.82 12.66
CA ALA A 67 -2.63 12.69 12.18
C ALA A 67 -2.66 13.98 13.00
N VAL A 68 -2.74 15.12 12.31
CA VAL A 68 -2.97 16.41 12.98
C VAL A 68 -4.42 16.44 13.45
N GLU A 69 -4.63 16.57 14.76
CA GLU A 69 -5.97 16.71 15.32
C GLU A 69 -6.64 17.97 14.75
N PRO A 70 -7.84 17.87 14.16
CA PRO A 70 -8.55 19.05 13.71
C PRO A 70 -8.95 19.90 14.93
N SER A 71 -8.61 21.18 14.93
CA SER A 71 -9.11 22.06 15.99
C SER A 71 -10.63 22.18 15.90
N PHE A 72 -11.31 22.26 17.04
CA PHE A 72 -12.77 22.47 17.09
C PHE A 72 -13.21 23.68 16.24
N LYS A 73 -12.38 24.73 16.21
CA LYS A 73 -12.65 25.93 15.42
C LYS A 73 -12.55 25.68 13.91
N ASP A 74 -11.60 24.86 13.47
CA ASP A 74 -11.44 24.51 12.07
C ASP A 74 -12.52 23.54 11.59
N ALA A 75 -12.90 22.58 12.44
CA ALA A 75 -13.94 21.60 12.14
C ALA A 75 -15.33 22.23 11.93
N PHE A 76 -15.65 23.31 12.66
CA PHE A 76 -16.95 23.98 12.59
C PHE A 76 -16.90 25.35 11.90
N LYS A 77 -15.80 25.68 11.21
CA LYS A 77 -15.62 26.99 10.59
C LYS A 77 -16.77 27.39 9.67
N ASP A 78 -17.34 26.43 8.94
CA ASP A 78 -18.43 26.70 8.00
C ASP A 78 -19.80 26.76 8.69
N VAL A 79 -20.00 26.01 9.78
CA VAL A 79 -21.20 26.12 10.64
C VAL A 79 -21.25 27.46 11.38
N LEU A 80 -20.08 27.97 11.81
CA LEU A 80 -19.98 29.25 12.50
C LEU A 80 -20.13 30.46 11.57
N LYS A 81 -19.79 30.32 10.28
CA LYS A 81 -19.97 31.38 9.28
C LYS A 81 -21.44 31.58 8.92
N ASP A 82 -22.23 30.51 8.87
CA ASP A 82 -23.66 30.56 8.50
C ASP A 82 -24.55 31.19 9.60
N LYS A 83 -23.98 31.38 10.79
CA LYS A 83 -24.63 31.97 11.98
C LYS A 83 -24.36 33.48 12.16
N LYS A 84 -23.59 34.11 11.26
CA LYS A 84 -23.23 35.54 11.31
C LYS A 84 -23.93 36.32 10.22
#